data_AF-A0A6P0XJA4-F1
#
_entry.id   AF-A0A6P0XJA4-F1
#
_cell.length_a   1.000
_cell.length_b   1.000
_cell.length_c   1.000
_cell.angle_alpha   90.00
_cell.angle_beta   90.00
_cell.angle_gamma   90.00
#
_symmetry.space_group_name_H-M   'P 1'
#
loop_
_entity.id
_entity.type
_entity.pdbx_description
1 polymer ?
#
loop_
_entity_poly.entity_id
_entity_poly.type
_entity_poly.pdbx_seq_one_letter_code
_entity_poly.pdbx_strand_id
1 'polypeptide(L)' 'MSGILTINITESEEVLKKLLLHQKTAKHRERVEILYLLVTNQAETVGHLAALTGHPVR' A
#
# COMPACT_ATOMS: atom_id res chain seq x y z
N MET A 1 23.32 -7.80 2.50
CA MET A 1 23.08 -6.37 2.24
C MET A 1 21.61 -6.11 2.49
N SER A 2 21.23 -5.66 3.69
CA SER A 2 19.82 -5.42 4.02
C SER A 2 19.38 -4.13 3.33
N GLY A 3 18.89 -4.27 2.10
CA GLY A 3 18.24 -3.21 1.34
C GLY A 3 16.93 -2.86 2.04
N ILE A 4 16.99 -2.01 3.05
CA ILE A 4 15.81 -1.44 3.67
C ILE A 4 15.23 -0.47 2.63
N LEU A 5 14.23 -0.92 1.89
CA LEU A 5 13.52 -0.09 0.93
C LEU A 5 12.67 0.91 1.71
N THR A 6 13.17 2.13 1.87
CA THR A 6 12.42 3.22 2.49
C THR A 6 11.48 3.81 1.45
N ILE A 7 10.18 3.52 1.55
CA ILE A 7 9.16 4.12 0.68
C ILE A 7 8.71 5.42 1.36
N ASN A 8 9.19 6.55 0.86
CA ASN A 8 8.71 7.87 1.28
C ASN A 8 7.43 8.18 0.52
N ILE A 9 6.28 8.01 1.18
CA ILE A 9 4.97 8.37 0.62
C ILE A 9 4.65 9.79 1.09
N THR A 10 4.49 10.71 0.15
CA THR A 10 4.21 12.14 0.43
C THR A 10 2.72 12.44 0.52
N GLU A 11 1.90 11.52 0.05
CA GLU A 11 0.45 11.59 0.04
C GLU A 11 -0.11 11.31 1.44
N SER A 12 -1.02 12.17 1.89
CA SER A 12 -1.73 11.97 3.14
C SER A 12 -2.79 10.87 3.01
N GLU A 13 -3.18 10.30 4.16
CA GLU A 13 -4.25 9.30 4.26
C GLU A 13 -5.54 9.73 3.53
N GLU A 14 -5.92 11.00 3.66
CA GLU A 14 -7.11 11.57 3.03
C GLU A 14 -7.03 11.59 1.50
N VAL A 15 -5.83 11.87 0.96
CA VAL A 15 -5.58 11.87 -0.48
C VAL A 15 -5.68 10.45 -1.01
N LEU A 16 -5.11 9.47 -0.31
CA LEU A 16 -5.18 8.06 -0.68
C LEU A 16 -6.63 7.51 -0.60
N LYS A 17 -7.41 7.91 0.40
CA LYS A 17 -8.86 7.59 0.47
C LYS A 17 -9.64 8.16 -0.71
N LYS A 18 -9.38 9.41 -1.10
CA LYS A 18 -10.03 10.01 -2.27
C LYS A 18 -9.63 9.30 -3.57
N LEU A 19 -8.35 8.93 -3.69
CA LEU A 19 -7.84 8.18 -4.83
C LEU A 19 -8.47 6.78 -4.90
N LEU A 20 -8.61 6.07 -3.78
CA LEU A 20 -9.29 4.76 -3.71
C LEU A 20 -10.72 4.82 -4.27
N LEU A 21 -11.45 5.88 -3.94
CA LEU A 21 -12.81 6.10 -4.44
C LEU A 21 -12.85 6.46 -5.93
N HIS A 22 -11.79 7.07 -6.47
CA HIS A 22 -11.71 7.48 -7.88
C HIS A 22 -11.16 6.38 -8.80
N GLN A 23 -10.55 5.31 -8.27
CA GLN A 23 -10.00 4.26 -9.11
C GLN A 23 -11.08 3.33 -9.68
N LYS A 24 -11.21 3.33 -11.01
CA LYS A 24 -12.18 2.50 -11.75
C LYS A 24 -11.74 1.06 -11.96
N THR A 25 -10.47 0.75 -11.75
CA THR A 25 -9.90 -0.58 -12.07
C THR A 25 -9.37 -1.24 -10.81
N ALA A 26 -9.66 -2.54 -10.65
CA ALA A 26 -9.30 -3.33 -9.48
C ALA A 26 -7.79 -3.27 -9.18
N LYS A 27 -6.95 -3.41 -10.21
CA LYS A 27 -5.49 -3.34 -10.09
C LYS A 27 -4.97 -2.00 -9.57
N HIS A 28 -5.58 -0.88 -9.98
CA HIS A 28 -5.18 0.43 -9.49
C HIS A 28 -5.71 0.68 -8.08
N ARG A 29 -6.91 0.18 -7.77
CA ARG A 29 -7.48 0.24 -6.42
C ARG A 29 -6.58 -0.48 -5.42
N GLU A 30 -6.14 -1.69 -5.75
CA GLU A 30 -5.22 -2.48 -4.92
C GLU A 30 -3.89 -1.76 -4.66
N ARG A 31 -3.31 -1.11 -5.68
CA ARG A 31 -2.09 -0.31 -5.50
C ARG A 31 -2.29 0.86 -4.53
N VAL A 32 -3.41 1.58 -4.64
CA VAL A 32 -3.70 2.70 -3.73
C VAL A 32 -4.00 2.18 -2.32
N GLU A 33 -4.58 0.98 -2.20
CA GLU A 33 -4.85 0.32 -0.92
C GLU A 33 -3.54 -0.09 -0.22
N ILE A 34 -2.57 -0.62 -0.97
CA ILE A 34 -1.21 -0.89 -0.47
C ILE A 34 -0.54 0.40 0.04
N LEU A 35 -0.62 1.47 -0.74
CA LEU A 35 -0.05 2.77 -0.34
C LEU A 35 -0.73 3.31 0.93
N TYR A 36 -2.05 3.13 1.03
CA TYR A 36 -2.82 3.51 2.22
C TYR A 36 -2.38 2.74 3.46
N LEU A 37 -2.19 1.42 3.36
CA LEU A 37 -1.72 0.58 4.46
C LEU A 37 -0.29 0.92 4.90
N LEU A 38 0.57 1.34 3.96
CA LEU A 38 1.93 1.81 4.24
C LEU A 38 1.93 3.16 4.96
N VAL A 39 1.17 4.15 4.46
CA VAL A 39 1.09 5.50 5.09
C VAL A 39 0.49 5.42 6.50
N THR A 40 -0.48 4.54 6.71
CA THR A 40 -1.12 4.36 8.01
C THR A 40 -0.32 3.48 8.97
N ASN A 41 0.90 3.05 8.59
CA ASN A 41 1.74 2.11 9.34
C ASN A 41 1.04 0.80 9.73
N GLN A 42 -0.04 0.43 9.04
CA GLN A 42 -0.76 -0.82 9.32
C GLN A 42 -0.01 -2.05 8.78
N ALA A 43 0.94 -1.83 7.85
CA ALA A 43 1.81 -2.87 7.36
C ALA A 43 3.28 -2.45 7.46
N GLU A 44 3.98 -3.02 8.43
CA GLU A 44 5.39 -2.74 8.71
C GLU A 44 6.35 -3.43 7.72
N THR A 45 5.87 -4.45 7.00
CA THR A 45 6.70 -5.24 6.08
C THR A 45 5.97 -5.60 4.79
N VAL A 46 6.75 -5.80 3.72
CA VAL A 46 6.26 -6.27 2.42
C VAL A 46 5.54 -7.62 2.54
N GLY A 47 5.98 -8.47 3.47
CA GLY A 47 5.32 -9.74 3.78
C GLY A 47 3.94 -9.56 4.43
N HIS A 48 3.79 -8.55 5.30
CA HIS A 48 2.51 -8.23 5.94
C HIS A 48 1.53 -7.60 4.94
N LEU A 49 2.02 -6.71 4.06
CA LEU A 49 1.23 -6.19 2.93
C LEU A 49 0.73 -7.31 2.03
N ALA A 50 1.63 -8.21 1.62
CA ALA A 50 1.31 -9.37 0.78
C ALA A 50 0.27 -10.30 1.39
N ALA A 51 0.34 -10.52 2.72
CA ALA A 51 -0.66 -11.28 3.45
C ALA A 51 -2.04 -10.58 3.47
N LEU A 52 -2.05 -9.25 3.61
CA LEU A 52 -3.27 -8.43 3.60
C LEU A 52 -3.90 -8.29 2.21
N THR A 53 -3.10 -8.23 1.15
CA THR A 53 -3.59 -8.09 -0.24
C THR A 53 -3.83 -9.41 -0.95
N GLY A 54 -3.59 -10.55 -0.30
CA GLY A 54 -3.83 -11.88 -0.88
C GLY A 54 -2.81 -12.28 -1.95
N HIS A 55 -1.66 -11.59 -2.01
CA HIS A 55 -0.52 -11.95 -2.86
C HIS A 55 0.62 -12.47 -2.00
N PRO A 56 0.57 -13.73 -1.52
CA PRO A 56 1.63 -14.27 -0.66
C PRO A 56 2.97 -14.15 -1.38
N VAL A 57 3.92 -13.45 -0.75
CA VAL A 57 5.33 -13.48 -1.19
C VAL A 57 5.80 -14.91 -0.95
N ARG A 58 6.15 -15.60 -2.03
CA ARG A 58 6.68 -16.97 -1.98
C ARG A 58 8.20 -16.94 -2.07
#